data_AF-A0A1D3RN52-F1
#
_entry.id   AF-A0A1D3RN52-F1
#
_cell.length_a   1.000
_cell.length_b   1.000
_cell.length_c   1.000
_cell.angle_alpha   90.00
_cell.angle_beta   90.00
_cell.angle_gamma   90.00
#
_symmetry.space_group_name_H-M   'P 1'
#
loop_
_entity.id
_entity.type
_entity.pdbx_description
1 polymer ?
#
loop_
_entity_poly.entity_id
_entity_poly.type
_entity_poly.pdbx_seq_one_letter_code
_entity_poly.pdbx_strand_id
1 'polypeptide(L)'
;MQGIAYGADLPVVPVSTLAAISQACLQKTTYDMIFTAVDARMSEIYWAVYQRDAEGFAQLIGVEKVQPASDVDALQLTGYGIGSGWQVYEQVLTQRLGAQLLGFDAGYLPRSSQVALLGAIGVQRQQAVPVEQAMPVYLRDKVAKTTAEREALRNN
;
A
#
# COMPACT_ATOMS: atom_id res chain seq x y z
N MET A 1 12.69 -9.54 -8.97
CA MET A 1 12.11 -10.89 -8.82
C MET A 1 11.72 -11.57 -10.13
N GLN A 2 11.77 -10.91 -11.30
CA GLN A 2 11.31 -11.50 -12.57
C GLN A 2 12.31 -12.48 -13.24
N GLY A 3 13.62 -12.34 -12.99
CA GLY A 3 14.65 -13.15 -13.69
C GLY A 3 14.78 -14.61 -13.24
N ILE A 4 14.26 -15.00 -12.07
CA ILE A 4 14.39 -16.37 -11.54
C ILE A 4 13.12 -17.21 -11.81
N ALA A 5 11.93 -16.61 -11.75
CA ALA A 5 10.67 -17.32 -11.95
C ALA A 5 10.34 -17.59 -13.44
N TYR A 6 10.77 -16.72 -14.36
CA TYR A 6 10.46 -16.84 -15.79
C TYR A 6 11.11 -18.08 -16.44
N GLY A 7 12.24 -18.55 -15.92
CA GLY A 7 12.92 -19.74 -16.43
C GLY A 7 12.35 -21.08 -15.94
N ALA A 8 11.39 -21.06 -15.00
CA ALA A 8 10.94 -22.26 -14.30
C ALA A 8 9.42 -22.52 -14.40
N ASP A 9 8.66 -21.66 -15.08
CA ASP A 9 7.19 -21.76 -15.26
C ASP A 9 6.41 -22.00 -13.95
N LEU A 10 6.92 -21.44 -12.85
CA LEU A 10 6.32 -21.60 -11.52
C LEU A 10 5.26 -20.52 -11.27
N PRO A 11 4.10 -20.87 -10.71
CA PRO A 11 3.11 -19.89 -10.28
C PRO A 11 3.70 -19.03 -9.16
N VAL A 12 3.28 -17.77 -9.10
CA VAL A 12 3.78 -16.78 -8.14
C VAL A 12 2.63 -16.11 -7.41
N VAL A 13 2.88 -15.69 -6.16
CA VAL A 13 1.91 -14.91 -5.38
C VAL A 13 2.32 -13.44 -5.42
N PRO A 14 1.50 -12.53 -5.97
CA PRO A 14 1.76 -11.11 -5.88
C PRO A 14 1.51 -10.64 -4.44
N VAL A 15 2.46 -9.89 -3.89
CA VAL A 15 2.35 -9.34 -2.54
C VAL A 15 2.47 -7.83 -2.61
N SER A 16 1.47 -7.12 -2.08
CA SER A 16 1.52 -5.67 -1.96
C SER A 16 2.59 -5.23 -0.95
N THR A 17 3.32 -4.17 -1.31
CA THR A 17 4.23 -3.48 -0.39
C THR A 17 3.46 -2.91 0.81
N LEU A 18 2.26 -2.36 0.61
CA LEU A 18 1.45 -1.83 1.72
C LEU A 18 0.93 -2.95 2.62
N ALA A 19 0.56 -4.11 2.06
CA ALA A 19 0.22 -5.30 2.85
C ALA A 19 1.41 -5.76 3.71
N ALA A 20 2.61 -5.81 3.13
CA ALA A 20 3.81 -6.23 3.85
C ALA A 20 4.17 -5.29 5.00
N ILE A 21 4.02 -3.96 4.79
CA ILE A 21 4.21 -2.96 5.84
C ILE A 21 3.16 -3.14 6.96
N SER A 22 1.89 -3.30 6.58
CA SER A 22 0.80 -3.50 7.52
C SER A 22 0.99 -4.77 8.36
N GLN A 23 1.36 -5.87 7.72
CA GLN A 23 1.59 -7.16 8.40
C GLN A 23 2.66 -7.06 9.49
N ALA A 24 3.73 -6.31 9.24
CA ALA A 24 4.75 -6.12 10.24
C ALA A 24 4.31 -5.26 11.41
N CYS A 25 3.44 -4.28 11.16
CA CYS A 25 2.81 -3.49 12.23
C CYS A 25 1.93 -4.40 13.09
N LEU A 26 1.10 -5.24 12.47
CA LEU A 26 0.25 -6.21 13.15
C LEU A 26 1.05 -7.20 14.01
N GLN A 27 2.27 -7.58 13.59
CA GLN A 27 3.13 -8.47 14.38
C GLN A 27 3.77 -7.81 15.60
N LYS A 28 3.86 -6.48 15.63
CA LYS A 28 4.52 -5.72 16.70
C LYS A 28 3.56 -5.01 17.65
N THR A 29 2.29 -4.93 17.27
CA THR A 29 1.29 -4.14 17.97
C THR A 29 0.04 -4.97 18.20
N THR A 30 -0.78 -4.52 19.16
CA THR A 30 -2.12 -5.06 19.43
C THR A 30 -3.20 -4.36 18.62
N TYR A 31 -2.83 -3.43 17.72
CA TYR A 31 -3.80 -2.76 16.87
C TYR A 31 -4.25 -3.73 15.77
N ASP A 32 -5.56 -3.73 15.53
CA ASP A 32 -6.16 -4.56 14.49
C ASP A 32 -6.44 -3.78 13.21
N MET A 33 -6.52 -2.45 13.27
CA MET A 33 -6.74 -1.58 12.12
C MET A 33 -5.50 -0.72 11.86
N ILE A 34 -4.96 -0.86 10.65
CA ILE A 34 -3.71 -0.25 10.23
C ILE A 34 -3.96 0.67 9.03
N PHE A 35 -3.51 1.91 9.17
CA PHE A 35 -3.55 2.95 8.15
C PHE A 35 -2.17 3.10 7.53
N THR A 36 -1.97 2.44 6.39
CA THR A 36 -0.65 2.40 5.74
C THR A 36 -0.54 3.51 4.72
N ALA A 37 0.45 4.39 4.92
CA ALA A 37 0.74 5.51 4.03
C ALA A 37 2.23 5.50 3.64
N VAL A 38 2.53 5.53 2.34
CA VAL A 38 3.90 5.65 1.82
C VAL A 38 3.96 6.85 0.88
N ASP A 39 4.98 7.71 1.02
CA ASP A 39 5.17 8.87 0.16
C ASP A 39 5.29 8.46 -1.33
N ALA A 40 4.37 8.94 -2.16
CA ALA A 40 4.37 8.72 -3.62
C ALA A 40 4.98 9.90 -4.40
N ARG A 41 5.51 10.91 -3.68
CA ARG A 41 5.95 12.22 -4.19
C ARG A 41 4.76 13.06 -4.68
N MET A 42 5.03 14.32 -5.04
CA MET A 42 4.05 15.25 -5.64
C MET A 42 2.78 15.44 -4.79
N SER A 43 2.92 15.45 -3.45
CA SER A 43 1.83 15.58 -2.49
C SER A 43 0.84 14.40 -2.48
N GLU A 44 1.21 13.27 -3.08
CA GLU A 44 0.44 12.03 -3.10
C GLU A 44 1.04 11.00 -2.12
N ILE A 45 0.19 10.08 -1.68
CA ILE A 45 0.55 8.90 -0.92
C ILE A 45 0.00 7.64 -1.59
N TYR A 46 0.75 6.56 -1.51
CA TYR A 46 0.18 5.22 -1.58
C TYR A 46 -0.54 4.96 -0.27
N TRP A 47 -1.85 4.72 -0.35
CA TRP A 47 -2.74 4.60 0.79
C TRP A 47 -3.52 3.29 0.75
N ALA A 48 -3.60 2.63 1.90
CA ALA A 48 -4.45 1.47 2.10
C ALA A 48 -4.81 1.30 3.57
N VAL A 49 -5.98 0.71 3.81
CA VAL A 49 -6.44 0.33 5.14
C VAL A 49 -6.43 -1.18 5.26
N TYR A 50 -5.79 -1.69 6.29
CA TYR A 50 -5.69 -3.13 6.54
C TYR A 50 -6.28 -3.47 7.91
N GLN A 51 -7.00 -4.58 7.99
CA GLN A 51 -7.45 -5.18 9.23
C GLN A 51 -6.70 -6.48 9.50
N ARG A 52 -6.51 -6.83 10.78
CA ARG A 52 -6.11 -8.19 11.16
C ARG A 52 -7.26 -9.16 10.93
N ASP A 53 -7.05 -10.14 10.06
CA ASP A 53 -8.01 -11.24 9.88
C ASP A 53 -7.98 -12.25 11.04
N ALA A 54 -8.88 -13.24 10.98
CA ALA A 54 -8.99 -14.28 12.00
C ALA A 54 -7.72 -15.14 12.18
N GLU A 55 -6.85 -15.17 11.16
CA GLU A 55 -5.58 -15.91 11.18
C GLU A 55 -4.40 -15.00 11.55
N GLY A 56 -4.64 -13.71 11.83
CA GLY A 56 -3.62 -12.75 12.23
C GLY A 56 -2.93 -12.05 11.06
N PHE A 57 -3.43 -12.18 9.83
CA PHE A 57 -2.83 -11.60 8.64
C PHE A 57 -3.52 -10.31 8.20
N ALA A 58 -2.77 -9.45 7.50
CA ALA A 58 -3.26 -8.19 6.96
C ALA A 58 -4.25 -8.46 5.83
N GLN A 59 -5.52 -8.10 6.07
CA GLN A 59 -6.61 -8.14 5.10
C GLN A 59 -6.96 -6.73 4.64
N LEU A 60 -6.91 -6.49 3.34
CA LEU A 60 -7.23 -5.19 2.76
C LEU A 60 -8.73 -4.85 2.96
N ILE A 61 -9.00 -3.65 3.44
CA ILE A 61 -10.33 -3.04 3.44
C ILE A 61 -10.41 -2.06 2.27
N GLY A 62 -11.33 -2.33 1.34
CA GLY A 62 -11.49 -1.52 0.14
C GLY A 62 -10.42 -1.82 -0.91
N VAL A 63 -9.73 -0.78 -1.38
CA VAL A 63 -8.71 -0.86 -2.44
C VAL A 63 -7.49 -0.02 -2.08
N GLU A 64 -6.32 -0.41 -2.60
CA GLU A 64 -5.13 0.43 -2.53
C GLU A 64 -5.25 1.60 -3.52
N LYS A 65 -4.76 2.78 -3.12
CA LYS A 65 -4.89 4.01 -3.90
C LYS A 65 -3.59 4.78 -3.95
N VAL A 66 -3.40 5.53 -5.03
CA VAL A 66 -2.52 6.71 -5.04
C VAL A 66 -3.44 7.92 -4.99
N GLN A 67 -3.29 8.75 -3.97
CA GLN A 67 -4.16 9.91 -3.78
C GLN A 67 -3.46 11.01 -2.97
N PRO A 68 -3.97 12.26 -3.02
CA PRO A 68 -3.52 13.30 -2.10
C PRO A 68 -3.69 12.89 -0.63
N ALA A 69 -2.77 13.28 0.24
CA ALA A 69 -2.87 12.97 1.68
C ALA A 69 -4.13 13.58 2.34
N SER A 70 -4.71 14.63 1.76
CA SER A 70 -5.96 15.25 2.21
C SER A 70 -7.20 14.37 1.98
N ASP A 71 -7.10 13.40 1.06
CA ASP A 71 -8.25 12.68 0.51
C ASP A 71 -8.44 11.31 1.15
N VAL A 72 -7.70 11.00 2.22
CA VAL A 72 -7.83 9.75 2.96
C VAL A 72 -9.28 9.53 3.44
N ASP A 73 -9.74 8.29 3.28
CA ASP A 73 -11.15 7.90 3.31
C ASP A 73 -11.51 7.00 4.51
N ALA A 74 -10.61 6.84 5.47
CA ALA A 74 -10.80 6.00 6.66
C ALA A 74 -11.48 6.71 7.85
N LEU A 75 -12.30 7.72 7.61
CA LEU A 75 -12.84 8.62 8.65
C LEU A 75 -13.83 7.94 9.62
N GLN A 76 -14.35 6.77 9.27
CA GLN A 76 -15.29 5.99 10.08
C GLN A 76 -14.60 4.81 10.79
N LEU A 77 -13.29 4.69 10.65
CA LEU A 77 -12.49 3.60 11.19
C LEU A 77 -11.50 4.19 12.17
N THR A 78 -11.21 3.49 13.27
CA THR A 78 -10.18 3.90 14.23
C THR A 78 -8.97 2.98 14.06
N GLY A 79 -7.77 3.52 13.90
CA GLY A 79 -6.59 2.72 13.55
C GLY A 79 -5.24 3.38 13.85
N TYR A 80 -4.18 2.60 13.63
CA TYR A 80 -2.79 3.01 13.84
C TYR A 80 -2.08 3.25 12.51
N GLY A 81 -1.38 4.39 12.39
CA GLY A 81 -0.64 4.79 11.20
C GLY A 81 0.71 4.09 11.05
N ILE A 82 1.07 3.68 9.84
CA ILE A 82 2.39 3.11 9.56
C ILE A 82 2.91 3.55 8.18
N GLY A 83 4.21 3.81 8.09
CA GLY A 83 4.92 4.05 6.83
C GLY A 83 5.35 5.50 6.60
N SER A 84 6.19 5.71 5.59
CA SER A 84 6.89 6.98 5.36
C SER A 84 5.97 8.17 5.04
N GLY A 85 4.75 7.92 4.57
CA GLY A 85 3.76 8.97 4.32
C GLY A 85 3.40 9.73 5.59
N TRP A 86 3.47 9.07 6.75
CA TRP A 86 3.25 9.69 8.06
C TRP A 86 4.36 10.65 8.48
N GLN A 87 5.57 10.54 7.93
CA GLN A 87 6.65 11.50 8.18
C GLN A 87 6.45 12.77 7.35
N VAL A 88 6.09 12.60 6.09
CA VAL A 88 6.04 13.70 5.11
C VAL A 88 4.75 14.49 5.23
N TYR A 89 3.64 13.81 5.50
CA TYR A 89 2.29 14.40 5.49
C TYR A 89 1.61 14.33 6.86
N GLU A 90 2.40 14.28 7.94
CA GLU A 90 1.92 14.16 9.32
C GLU A 90 0.77 15.12 9.63
N GLN A 91 0.97 16.42 9.39
CA GLN A 91 0.01 17.46 9.74
C GLN A 91 -1.32 17.27 9.01
N VAL A 92 -1.29 16.94 7.71
CA VAL A 92 -2.50 16.76 6.91
C VAL A 92 -3.23 15.49 7.33
N LEU A 93 -2.51 14.39 7.54
CA LEU A 93 -3.10 13.10 7.92
C LEU A 93 -3.70 13.14 9.32
N THR A 94 -2.99 13.71 10.28
CA THR A 94 -3.47 13.87 11.67
C THR A 94 -4.68 14.80 11.73
N GLN A 95 -4.68 15.92 11.00
CA GLN A 95 -5.83 16.81 10.93
C GLN A 95 -7.04 16.13 10.28
N ARG A 96 -6.83 15.33 9.23
CA ARG A 96 -7.91 14.69 8.49
C ARG A 96 -8.57 13.55 9.26
N LEU A 97 -7.78 12.72 9.93
CA LEU A 97 -8.27 11.55 10.68
C LEU A 97 -8.68 11.92 12.11
N GLY A 98 -8.04 12.91 12.72
CA GLY A 98 -8.40 13.41 14.05
C GLY A 98 -8.44 12.30 15.09
N ALA A 99 -9.56 12.18 15.80
CA ALA A 99 -9.78 11.18 16.85
C ALA A 99 -9.72 9.72 16.38
N GLN A 100 -9.78 9.49 15.08
CA GLN A 100 -9.66 8.16 14.50
C GLN A 100 -8.23 7.62 14.44
N LEU A 101 -7.23 8.50 14.59
CA LEU A 101 -5.84 8.11 14.60
C LEU A 101 -5.39 7.85 16.04
N LEU A 102 -5.06 6.59 16.33
CA LEU A 102 -4.58 6.18 17.67
C LEU A 102 -3.11 6.54 17.91
N GLY A 103 -2.36 6.78 16.84
CA GLY A 103 -0.92 7.03 16.82
C GLY A 103 -0.35 6.60 15.49
N PHE A 104 0.94 6.82 15.26
CA PHE A 104 1.60 6.38 14.04
C PHE A 104 3.09 6.08 14.25
N ASP A 105 3.65 5.23 13.39
CA ASP A 105 5.09 5.01 13.24
C ASP A 105 5.51 5.28 11.79
N ALA A 106 6.28 6.35 11.61
CA ALA A 106 6.74 6.78 10.30
C ALA A 106 8.06 6.11 9.85
N GLY A 107 8.77 5.46 10.76
CA GLY A 107 10.10 4.89 10.54
C GLY A 107 10.10 3.49 9.94
N TYR A 108 8.92 2.93 9.63
CA TYR A 108 8.83 1.54 9.20
C TYR A 108 9.29 1.34 7.76
N LEU A 109 10.29 0.47 7.59
CA LEU A 109 10.79 0.01 6.30
C LEU A 109 10.28 -1.40 5.97
N PRO A 110 9.77 -1.66 4.75
CA PRO A 110 9.32 -2.98 4.35
C PRO A 110 10.46 -3.99 4.47
N ARG A 111 10.21 -5.08 5.19
CA ARG A 111 11.16 -6.20 5.30
C ARG A 111 10.75 -7.33 4.36
N SER A 112 11.73 -7.93 3.70
CA SER A 112 11.53 -9.07 2.80
C SER A 112 10.89 -10.28 3.49
N SER A 113 11.05 -10.41 4.82
CA SER A 113 10.40 -11.44 5.63
C SER A 113 8.87 -11.39 5.55
N GLN A 114 8.26 -10.21 5.52
CA GLN A 114 6.80 -10.09 5.45
C GLN A 114 6.30 -10.41 4.05
N VAL A 115 7.07 -10.07 3.02
CA VAL A 115 6.75 -10.47 1.64
C VAL A 115 6.74 -11.99 1.51
N ALA A 116 7.77 -12.67 2.02
CA ALA A 116 7.85 -14.13 1.98
C ALA A 116 6.72 -14.79 2.79
N LEU A 117 6.41 -14.26 3.98
CA LEU A 117 5.31 -14.75 4.81
C LEU A 117 3.96 -14.64 4.10
N LEU A 118 3.62 -13.44 3.62
CA LEU A 118 2.37 -13.21 2.90
C LEU A 118 2.30 -14.02 1.60
N GLY A 119 3.44 -14.21 0.93
CA GLY A 119 3.55 -15.10 -0.23
C GLY A 119 3.19 -16.55 0.11
N ALA A 120 3.73 -17.10 1.20
CA ALA A 120 3.41 -18.45 1.66
C ALA A 120 1.93 -18.61 2.04
N ILE A 121 1.37 -17.61 2.72
CA ILE A 121 -0.06 -17.57 3.04
C ILE A 121 -0.92 -17.47 1.77
N GLY A 122 -0.51 -16.68 0.79
CA GLY A 122 -1.22 -16.61 -0.49
C GLY A 122 -1.21 -17.93 -1.25
N VAL A 123 -0.13 -18.73 -1.17
CA VAL A 123 -0.12 -20.09 -1.73
C VAL A 123 -1.15 -20.97 -1.01
N GLN A 124 -1.16 -20.96 0.33
CA GLN A 124 -2.14 -21.72 1.12
C GLN A 124 -3.59 -21.31 0.81
N ARG A 125 -3.81 -20.02 0.55
CA ARG A 125 -5.10 -19.44 0.17
C ARG A 125 -5.42 -19.54 -1.33
N GLN A 126 -4.61 -20.28 -2.11
CA GLN A 126 -4.80 -20.49 -3.56
C GLN A 126 -4.83 -19.18 -4.38
N GLN A 127 -4.06 -18.18 -3.96
CA GLN A 127 -3.92 -16.87 -4.60
C GLN A 127 -2.73 -16.81 -5.57
N ALA A 128 -2.10 -17.96 -5.86
CA ALA A 128 -1.00 -18.02 -6.81
C ALA A 128 -1.54 -17.82 -8.23
N VAL A 129 -0.86 -16.97 -9.00
CA VAL A 129 -1.19 -16.66 -10.39
C VAL A 129 -0.06 -17.13 -11.32
N PRO A 130 -0.36 -17.39 -12.60
CA PRO A 130 0.69 -17.57 -13.60
C PRO A 130 1.66 -16.39 -13.61
N VAL A 131 2.95 -16.64 -13.83
CA VAL A 131 3.99 -15.59 -13.82
C VAL A 131 3.67 -14.43 -14.78
N GLU A 132 3.01 -14.75 -15.90
CA GLU A 132 2.46 -13.84 -16.92
C GLU A 132 1.59 -12.73 -16.31
N GLN A 133 0.84 -13.06 -15.25
CA GLN A 133 -0.15 -12.20 -14.62
C GLN A 133 0.41 -11.44 -13.41
N ALA A 134 1.63 -11.77 -12.98
CA ALA A 134 2.28 -11.18 -11.80
C ALA A 134 3.00 -9.87 -12.11
N MET A 135 2.49 -9.11 -13.09
CA MET A 135 3.05 -7.81 -13.43
C MET A 135 2.93 -6.84 -12.24
N PRO A 136 3.91 -5.93 -12.05
CA PRO A 136 3.82 -4.89 -11.03
C PRO A 136 2.47 -4.16 -11.14
N VAL A 137 1.76 -4.02 -10.02
CA VAL A 137 0.54 -3.22 -10.00
C VAL A 137 0.95 -1.75 -10.08
N TYR A 138 0.69 -1.14 -11.23
CA TYR A 138 0.84 0.30 -11.42
C TYR A 138 -0.40 1.01 -10.86
N LEU A 139 -0.35 1.45 -9.60
CA LEU A 139 -1.45 2.18 -8.95
C LEU A 139 -1.59 3.64 -9.46
N ARG A 140 -0.72 4.07 -10.38
CA ARG A 140 -0.73 5.42 -10.92
C ARG A 140 -1.44 5.43 -12.27
N ASP A 141 -2.67 5.92 -12.30
CA ASP A 141 -3.34 6.20 -13.57
C ASP A 141 -2.59 7.31 -14.32
N LYS A 142 -2.02 6.93 -15.47
CA LYS A 142 -1.59 7.79 -16.59
C LYS A 142 -0.98 9.15 -16.22
N VAL A 143 0.32 9.16 -15.92
CA VAL A 143 1.13 10.39 -16.00
C VAL A 143 1.99 10.38 -17.26
N ALA A 144 1.33 10.46 -18.41
CA ALA A 144 1.96 10.94 -19.63
C ALA A 144 0.91 11.78 -20.37
N LYS A 145 0.79 13.06 -19.98
CA LYS A 145 0.31 14.05 -20.94
C LYS A 145 1.29 14.01 -22.10
N THR A 146 0.84 13.53 -23.25
CA THR A 146 1.64 13.52 -24.47
C THR A 146 2.02 14.97 -24.79
N THR A 147 3.16 15.17 -25.44
CA THR A 147 3.65 16.50 -25.86
C THR A 147 2.60 17.30 -26.62
N ALA A 148 1.64 16.63 -27.26
CA ALA A 148 0.48 17.22 -27.94
C ALA A 148 -0.43 18.08 -27.03
N GLU A 149 -0.56 17.76 -25.74
CA GLU A 149 -1.42 18.55 -24.83
C GLU A 149 -0.72 19.80 -24.26
N ARG A 150 0.62 19.90 -24.37
CA ARG A 150 1.37 21.10 -23.94
C ARG A 150 1.34 22.23 -24.95
N GLU A 151 1.07 21.95 -26.23
CA GLU A 151 1.00 22.98 -27.27
C GLU A 151 -0.36 23.68 -27.35
N ALA A 152 -1.44 23.04 -26.89
CA ALA A 152 -2.79 23.65 -26.88
C ALA A 152 -3.00 24.74 -25.81
N LEU A 153 -2.13 24.82 -24.80
CA LEU A 153 -2.22 25.81 -23.70
C LEU A 153 -1.35 27.06 -23.94
N ARG A 154 -0.65 27.15 -25.07
CA ARG A 154 0.27 28.27 -25.37
C ARG A 154 -0.30 29.29 -26.37
N ASN A 155 -1.50 29.04 -26.91
CA ASN A 155 -2.16 29.88 -27.92
C ASN A 155 -3.57 30.38 -27.52
N ASN A 156 -3.85 30.52 -26.22
CA ASN A 156 -4.99 31.33 -25.75
C ASN A 156 -4.48 32.48 -24.87
#